data_AF-A0ABD0N047-F1
#
_entry.id   AF-A0ABD0N047-F1
#
_cell.length_a   1.000
_cell.length_b   1.000
_cell.length_c   1.000
_cell.angle_alpha   90.00
_cell.angle_beta   90.00
_cell.angle_gamma   90.00
#
_symmetry.space_group_name_H-M   'P 1'
#
loop_
_entity.id
_entity.type
_entity.pdbx_description
1 polymer ?
#
loop_
_entity_poly.entity_id
_entity_poly.type
_entity_poly.pdbx_seq_one_letter_code
_entity_poly.pdbx_strand_id
1 'polypeptide(L)'
;FDPELSSRQFGVELSRLTSDERAVPLVVEKLINYIEMHGLYTEGIYRKSGSTNKIKELKQGLDTDANSVNLDDYNIHVIASVLKQWLRDLPNPLMTFELYEEFLRAM
;
A
#
# COMPACT_ATOMS: atom_id res chain seq x y z
N PHE A 1 2.81 -15.90 -20.08
CA PHE A 1 1.79 -15.71 -19.04
C PHE A 1 2.29 -16.46 -17.81
N ASP A 2 2.75 -15.73 -16.81
CA ASP A 2 3.17 -16.33 -15.53
C ASP A 2 2.03 -16.10 -14.52
N PRO A 3 1.32 -17.16 -14.08
CA PRO A 3 0.18 -17.04 -13.17
C PRO A 3 0.54 -16.36 -11.84
N GLU A 4 1.78 -16.52 -11.38
CA GLU A 4 2.28 -15.93 -10.13
C GLU A 4 2.40 -14.40 -10.22
N LEU A 5 2.59 -13.85 -11.42
CA LEU A 5 2.61 -12.40 -11.64
C LEU A 5 1.20 -11.78 -11.64
N SER A 6 0.13 -12.59 -11.67
CA SER A 6 -1.25 -12.05 -11.71
C SER A 6 -1.75 -11.62 -10.33
N SER A 7 -1.29 -12.24 -9.25
CA SER A 7 -1.70 -11.93 -7.87
C SER A 7 -0.87 -10.84 -7.21
N ARG A 8 0.33 -10.55 -7.73
CA ARG A 8 1.27 -9.60 -7.15
C ARG A 8 0.66 -8.20 -7.01
N GLN A 9 0.65 -7.69 -5.79
CA GLN A 9 0.10 -6.38 -5.41
C GLN A 9 1.18 -5.31 -5.21
N PHE A 10 2.44 -5.69 -4.99
CA PHE A 10 3.56 -4.77 -4.73
C PHE A 10 4.59 -4.77 -5.86
N GLY A 11 5.13 -3.60 -6.19
CA GLY A 11 6.21 -3.49 -7.18
C GLY A 11 5.75 -3.69 -8.62
N VAL A 12 4.48 -3.40 -8.91
CA VAL A 12 3.88 -3.51 -10.24
C VAL A 12 3.30 -2.17 -10.67
N GLU A 13 3.16 -1.96 -11.98
CA GLU A 13 2.53 -0.78 -12.53
C GLU A 13 1.11 -0.58 -11.98
N LEU A 14 0.77 0.67 -11.64
CA LEU A 14 -0.55 1.03 -11.09
C LEU A 14 -1.70 0.61 -12.01
N SER A 15 -1.49 0.69 -13.33
CA SER A 15 -2.45 0.28 -14.35
C SER A 15 -2.78 -1.21 -14.33
N ARG A 16 -1.93 -2.06 -13.72
CA ARG A 16 -2.22 -3.49 -13.55
C ARG A 16 -3.15 -3.77 -12.38
N LEU A 17 -3.29 -2.82 -11.45
CA LEU A 17 -4.06 -2.96 -10.22
C LEU A 17 -5.38 -2.18 -10.26
N THR A 18 -5.69 -1.56 -11.40
CA THR A 18 -6.87 -0.72 -11.61
C THR A 18 -7.59 -1.13 -12.90
N SER A 19 -8.89 -0.84 -12.97
CA SER A 19 -9.75 -1.06 -14.12
C SER A 19 -10.94 -0.11 -14.08
N ASP A 20 -11.80 -0.14 -15.10
CA ASP A 20 -13.04 0.67 -15.13
C ASP A 20 -13.98 0.36 -13.94
N GLU A 21 -13.92 -0.87 -13.41
CA GLU A 21 -14.70 -1.30 -12.23
C GLU A 21 -13.95 -1.07 -10.91
N ARG A 22 -12.64 -0.80 -10.94
CA ARG A 22 -11.79 -0.62 -9.76
C ARG A 22 -10.78 0.51 -9.99
N ALA A 23 -11.18 1.73 -9.63
CA ALA A 23 -10.32 2.90 -9.74
C ALA A 23 -9.16 2.92 -8.70
N VAL A 24 -9.31 2.22 -7.58
CA VAL A 24 -8.32 2.18 -6.49
C VAL A 24 -7.84 0.74 -6.28
N PRO A 25 -6.51 0.49 -6.21
CA PRO A 25 -5.98 -0.83 -5.91
C PRO A 25 -6.54 -1.40 -4.61
N LEU A 26 -6.91 -2.69 -4.64
CA LEU A 26 -7.54 -3.39 -3.52
C LEU A 26 -6.75 -3.25 -2.21
N VAL A 27 -5.43 -3.42 -2.26
CA VAL A 27 -4.56 -3.31 -1.08
C VAL A 27 -4.59 -1.89 -0.49
N VAL A 28 -4.60 -0.86 -1.34
CA VAL A 28 -4.64 0.54 -0.88
C VAL A 28 -5.96 0.82 -0.17
N GLU A 29 -7.08 0.48 -0.81
CA GLU A 29 -8.42 0.63 -0.23
C GLU A 29 -8.54 -0.12 1.11
N LYS A 30 -8.13 -1.40 1.15
CA LYS A 30 -8.17 -2.23 2.36
C LYS A 30 -7.37 -1.64 3.52
N LEU A 31 -6.14 -1.17 3.26
CA LEU A 31 -5.26 -0.61 4.29
C LEU A 31 -5.76 0.75 4.77
N ILE A 32 -6.21 1.63 3.87
CA ILE A 32 -6.72 2.96 4.23
C ILE A 32 -7.99 2.84 5.06
N ASN A 33 -8.98 2.05 4.61
CA ASN A 33 -10.24 1.87 5.33
C ASN A 33 -9.99 1.37 6.77
N TYR A 34 -9.06 0.42 6.94
CA TYR A 34 -8.70 -0.06 8.27
C TYR A 34 -8.04 1.02 9.13
N ILE A 35 -7.13 1.83 8.57
CA ILE A 35 -6.51 2.93 9.30
C ILE A 35 -7.52 4.01 9.69
N GLU A 36 -8.51 4.28 8.84
CA GLU A 36 -9.58 5.23 9.15
C GLU A 36 -10.51 4.71 10.25
N MET A 37 -10.82 3.42 10.28
CA MET A 37 -11.68 2.86 11.33
C MET A 37 -10.97 2.68 12.67
N HIS A 38 -9.67 2.34 12.68
CA HIS A 38 -8.96 1.90 13.88
C HIS A 38 -7.77 2.79 14.29
N GLY A 39 -7.25 3.59 13.37
CA GLY A 39 -5.94 4.24 13.52
C GLY A 39 -5.95 5.75 13.74
N LEU A 40 -7.08 6.44 13.54
CA LEU A 40 -7.14 7.91 13.53
C LEU A 40 -6.67 8.56 14.83
N TYR A 41 -6.90 7.91 15.98
CA TYR A 41 -6.49 8.41 17.29
C TYR A 41 -5.13 7.85 17.75
N THR A 42 -4.45 7.06 16.93
CA THR A 42 -3.14 6.51 17.29
C THR A 42 -2.07 7.56 17.19
N GLU A 43 -1.39 7.82 18.30
CA GLU A 43 -0.31 8.80 18.37
C GLU A 43 0.86 8.45 17.43
N GLY A 44 1.16 9.35 16.50
CA GLY A 44 2.24 9.15 15.53
C GLY A 44 1.91 8.13 14.43
N ILE A 45 0.64 7.95 14.08
CA ILE A 45 0.24 7.25 12.85
C ILE A 45 1.01 7.83 11.64
N TYR A 46 1.46 6.95 10.74
CA TYR A 46 2.39 7.24 9.65
C TYR A 46 3.81 7.73 10.02
N ARG A 47 4.04 8.28 11.22
CA ARG A 47 5.36 8.73 11.72
C ARG A 47 6.16 7.60 12.38
N LYS A 48 5.56 6.90 13.36
CA LYS A 48 6.19 5.76 14.05
C LYS A 48 6.18 4.53 13.14
N SER A 49 7.26 3.75 13.17
CA SER A 49 7.38 2.51 12.39
C SER A 49 6.89 1.31 13.18
N GLY A 50 6.12 0.44 12.54
CA GLY A 50 5.85 -0.91 13.06
C GLY A 50 7.07 -1.83 13.01
N SER A 51 6.93 -3.03 13.60
CA SER A 51 7.98 -4.06 13.57
C SER A 51 8.31 -4.50 12.13
N THR A 52 9.59 -4.45 11.75
CA THR A 52 10.08 -4.82 10.42
C THR A 52 9.67 -6.23 10.01
N ASN A 53 9.69 -7.19 10.94
CA ASN A 53 9.29 -8.57 10.66
C ASN A 53 7.80 -8.66 10.32
N LYS A 54 6.95 -7.94 11.07
CA LYS A 54 5.51 -7.89 10.82
C LYS A 54 5.16 -7.12 9.55
N ILE A 55 5.94 -6.10 9.19
CA ILE A 55 5.81 -5.40 7.90
C ILE A 55 6.07 -6.37 6.75
N LYS A 56 7.14 -7.17 6.82
CA LYS A 56 7.46 -8.17 5.80
C LYS A 56 6.39 -9.25 5.69
N GLU A 57 5.92 -9.75 6.84
CA GLU A 57 4.85 -10.75 6.92
C GLU A 57 3.55 -10.25 6.29
N LEU A 58 3.07 -9.06 6.71
CA LEU A 58 1.85 -8.48 6.17
C LEU A 58 1.96 -8.20 4.67
N LYS A 59 3.08 -7.63 4.21
CA LYS A 59 3.33 -7.42 2.78
C LYS A 59 3.24 -8.73 2.00
N GLN A 60 3.89 -9.79 2.46
CA GLN A 60 3.88 -11.09 1.79
C GLN A 60 2.47 -11.70 1.75
N GLY A 61 1.70 -11.61 2.83
CA GLY A 61 0.31 -12.07 2.87
C GLY A 61 -0.54 -11.34 1.84
N LEU A 62 -0.42 -10.01 1.78
CA LEU A 62 -1.17 -9.18 0.82
C LEU A 62 -0.78 -9.44 -0.64
N ASP A 63 0.50 -9.75 -0.90
CA ASP A 63 1.01 -10.09 -2.24
C ASP A 63 0.57 -11.49 -2.71
N THR A 64 0.27 -12.38 -1.75
CA THR A 64 -0.19 -13.76 -2.01
C THR A 64 -1.69 -13.80 -2.24
N ASP A 65 -2.47 -13.27 -1.30
CA ASP A 65 -3.93 -13.14 -1.39
C ASP A 65 -4.40 -12.02 -0.45
N ALA A 66 -4.59 -10.82 -1.00
CA ALA A 66 -5.04 -9.66 -0.25
C ALA A 66 -6.40 -9.86 0.43
N ASN A 67 -7.28 -10.74 -0.07
CA ASN A 67 -8.61 -10.93 0.50
C ASN A 67 -8.57 -11.76 1.79
N SER A 68 -7.69 -12.76 1.89
CA SER A 68 -7.60 -13.63 3.08
C SER A 68 -6.85 -13.03 4.26
N VAL A 69 -6.08 -11.95 4.06
CA VAL A 69 -5.37 -11.29 5.17
C VAL A 69 -6.33 -10.64 6.15
N ASN A 70 -6.26 -11.03 7.42
CA ASN A 70 -6.91 -10.33 8.53
C ASN A 70 -6.00 -9.22 9.08
N LEU A 71 -6.48 -7.97 9.07
CA LEU A 71 -5.70 -6.83 9.55
C LEU A 71 -5.71 -6.69 11.08
N ASP A 72 -6.67 -7.31 11.78
CA ASP A 72 -6.74 -7.31 13.25
C ASP A 72 -5.50 -7.96 13.91
N ASP A 73 -4.79 -8.81 13.17
CA ASP A 73 -3.59 -9.51 13.63
C ASP A 73 -2.33 -8.59 13.68
N TYR A 74 -2.45 -7.34 13.21
CA TYR A 74 -1.31 -6.43 13.05
C TYR A 74 -1.50 -5.12 13.83
N ASN A 75 -0.42 -4.66 14.47
CA ASN A 75 -0.39 -3.32 15.04
C ASN A 75 -0.58 -2.25 13.94
N ILE A 76 -1.33 -1.19 14.24
CA ILE A 76 -1.66 -0.15 13.27
C ILE A 76 -0.44 0.54 12.62
N HIS A 77 0.69 0.66 13.33
CA HIS A 77 1.93 1.19 12.75
C HIS A 77 2.56 0.24 11.73
N VAL A 78 2.30 -1.06 11.80
CA VAL A 78 2.69 -2.03 10.76
C VAL A 78 1.87 -1.79 9.50
N ILE A 79 0.54 -1.68 9.64
CA ILE A 79 -0.40 -1.45 8.53
C ILE A 79 -0.06 -0.15 7.81
N ALA A 80 0.11 0.95 8.55
CA ALA A 80 0.55 2.24 8.01
C ALA A 80 1.93 2.16 7.34
N SER A 81 2.88 1.39 7.90
CA SER A 81 4.18 1.18 7.28
C SER A 81 4.09 0.39 5.97
N VAL A 82 3.21 -0.60 5.87
CA VAL A 82 2.97 -1.36 4.64
C VAL A 82 2.33 -0.48 3.57
N LEU A 83 1.35 0.37 3.91
CA LEU A 83 0.78 1.33 2.96
C LEU A 83 1.87 2.28 2.40
N LYS A 84 2.72 2.82 3.28
CA LYS A 84 3.86 3.64 2.84
C LYS A 84 4.84 2.85 1.96
N GLN A 85 5.06 1.57 2.24
CA GLN A 85 5.92 0.72 1.43
C GLN A 85 5.31 0.45 0.06
N TRP A 86 3.99 0.20 0.00
CA TRP A 86 3.28 0.00 -1.27
C TRP A 86 3.46 1.20 -2.21
N LEU A 87 3.31 2.42 -1.70
CA LEU A 87 3.54 3.66 -2.47
C LEU A 87 4.99 3.79 -2.95
N ARG A 88 5.96 3.43 -2.10
CA ARG A 88 7.40 3.46 -2.44
C ARG A 88 7.81 2.39 -3.45
N ASP A 89 7.11 1.26 -3.47
CA ASP A 89 7.42 0.14 -4.34
C ASP A 89 6.88 0.34 -5.77
N LEU A 90 6.00 1.32 -6.00
CA LEU A 90 5.51 1.60 -7.35
C LEU A 90 6.68 1.91 -8.31
N PRO A 91 6.73 1.28 -9.51
CA PRO A 91 7.78 1.57 -10.49
C PRO A 91 7.82 3.03 -10.93
N ASN A 92 6.65 3.66 -11.08
CA ASN A 92 6.46 5.09 -11.26
C ASN A 92 5.73 5.64 -10.02
N PRO A 93 6.25 6.67 -9.32
CA PRO A 93 5.59 7.24 -8.16
C PRO A 93 4.14 7.65 -8.46
N LEU A 94 3.28 7.67 -7.44
CA LEU A 94 1.88 8.05 -7.63
C LEU A 94 1.71 9.44 -8.26
N MET A 95 2.60 10.38 -7.91
CA MET A 95 2.64 11.73 -8.48
C MET A 95 3.50 11.83 -9.75
N THR A 96 3.95 10.68 -10.25
CA THR A 96 4.72 10.44 -11.47
C THR A 96 6.06 11.17 -11.59
N PHE A 97 6.98 10.62 -12.39
CA PHE A 97 8.25 11.30 -12.67
C PHE A 97 8.07 12.50 -13.61
N GLU A 98 7.10 12.44 -14.52
CA GLU A 98 6.84 13.47 -15.52
C GLU A 98 6.39 14.79 -14.91
N LEU A 99 5.66 14.73 -13.78
CA LEU A 99 5.15 15.92 -13.09
C LEU A 99 6.12 16.44 -12.02
N TYR A 100 7.24 15.75 -11.76
CA TYR A 100 8.15 16.09 -10.67
C TYR A 100 8.66 17.55 -10.74
N GLU A 101 9.12 17.98 -11.92
CA GLU A 101 9.60 19.35 -12.12
C GLU A 101 8.49 20.39 -11.96
N GLU A 102 7.25 20.05 -12.34
CA GLU A 102 6.10 20.94 -12.17
C GLU A 102 5.73 21.09 -10.68
N PHE A 103 5.84 20.02 -9.89
CA PHE A 103 5.67 20.12 -8.43
C PHE A 103 6.74 20.99 -7.76
N LEU A 104 7.99 20.97 -8.25
CA LEU A 104 9.05 21.84 -7.73
C LEU A 104 8.82 23.32 -8.10
N ARG A 105 8.34 23.60 -9.31
CA ARG A 105 8.05 24.96 -9.77
C ARG A 105 6.87 25.62 -9.06
N ALA A 106 5.88 24.81 -8.66
CA ALA A 106 4.68 25.30 -8.00
C ALA A 106 4.86 25.59 -6.49
N MET A 107 6.02 25.23 -5.92
CA MET A 107 6.38 25.49 -4.51
C MET A 107 6.91 26.92 -4.33
#